data_AF-A0A661V8K9-F1
#
_entry.id   AF-A0A661V8K9-F1
#
_cell.length_a   1.000
_cell.length_b   1.000
_cell.length_c   1.000
_cell.angle_alpha   90.00
_cell.angle_beta   90.00
_cell.angle_gamma   90.00
#
_symmetry.space_group_name_H-M   'P 1'
#
loop_
_entity.id
_entity.type
_entity.pdbx_description
1 polymer ?
#
loop_
_entity_poly.entity_id
_entity_poly.type
_entity_poly.pdbx_seq_one_letter_code
_entity_poly.pdbx_strand_id
1 'polypeptide(L)'
;LIFTIFFFWGLLQSALFGPCRGYIGANAPVLRKATFMAIITMIMAASRSIGALPSGFLVDNLGFHALFFVSCGISLLAGIVVLAGWRQAQPPQIQIIGDKAPNPSDPVDRVNYSSFAVQCVVTALQSWTRGTMLGFLPLLATQVLGVSATKVGVLFTIYGIAVMSLSIPMGMLADRIGKKTLMTLGLVTSGAAMAGMAFSPSYAWLLVSVLASGMGVATFSPAALGMISDLVPARRQSTAMGIYGALGENIGIIAGASVGGFVWIALGHQSAFLMATAATALGAIICLALVKGKAAAGL
;
A
#
# COMPACT_ATOMS: atom_id res chain seq x y z
N LEU A 1 -6.96 16.70 -21.15
CA LEU A 1 -6.15 17.44 -20.16
C LEU A 1 -5.99 16.69 -18.84
N ILE A 2 -7.08 16.39 -18.10
CA ILE A 2 -7.02 15.69 -16.80
C ILE A 2 -6.31 14.33 -16.90
N PHE A 3 -6.64 13.51 -17.89
CA PHE A 3 -6.00 12.22 -18.11
C PHE A 3 -4.48 12.32 -18.29
N THR A 4 -4.03 13.31 -19.06
CA THR A 4 -2.61 13.58 -19.30
C THR A 4 -1.88 13.93 -18.01
N ILE A 5 -2.48 14.77 -17.16
CA ILE A 5 -1.91 15.15 -15.85
C ILE A 5 -1.73 13.91 -14.96
N PHE A 6 -2.77 13.06 -14.86
CA PHE A 6 -2.70 11.82 -14.08
C PHE A 6 -1.68 10.82 -14.63
N PHE A 7 -1.54 10.73 -15.95
CA PHE A 7 -0.56 9.87 -16.60
C PHE A 7 0.88 10.26 -16.22
N PHE A 8 1.24 11.54 -16.37
CA PHE A 8 2.58 12.02 -16.00
C PHE A 8 2.82 11.91 -14.50
N TRP A 9 1.82 12.22 -13.66
CA TRP A 9 1.91 12.06 -12.22
C TRP A 9 2.20 10.61 -11.81
N GLY A 10 1.49 9.63 -12.40
CA GLY A 10 1.73 8.21 -12.16
C GLY A 10 3.11 7.73 -12.62
N LEU A 11 3.62 8.27 -13.73
CA LEU A 11 4.95 7.94 -14.26
C LEU A 11 6.06 8.45 -13.33
N LEU A 12 5.96 9.70 -12.87
CA LEU A 12 6.87 10.29 -11.87
C LEU A 12 6.84 9.53 -10.54
N GLN A 13 5.65 9.19 -10.06
CA GLN A 13 5.48 8.41 -8.84
C GLN A 13 6.19 7.05 -8.94
N SER A 14 5.99 6.35 -10.05
CA SER A 14 6.58 5.02 -10.27
C SER A 14 8.11 5.05 -10.32
N ALA A 15 8.70 6.10 -10.90
CA ALA A 15 10.15 6.29 -10.98
C ALA A 15 10.82 6.49 -9.61
N LEU A 16 10.11 7.09 -8.65
CA LEU A 16 10.67 7.41 -7.33
C LEU A 16 10.54 6.26 -6.31
N PHE A 17 9.38 5.61 -6.24
CA PHE A 17 9.09 4.69 -5.15
C PHE A 17 9.85 3.36 -5.23
N GLY A 18 10.08 2.82 -6.44
CA GLY A 18 10.81 1.57 -6.63
C GLY A 18 12.24 1.63 -6.11
N PRO A 19 13.08 2.57 -6.60
CA PRO A 19 14.46 2.74 -6.15
C PRO A 19 14.58 3.01 -4.64
N CYS A 20 13.73 3.89 -4.09
CA CYS A 20 13.76 4.22 -2.65
C CYS A 20 13.48 2.99 -1.77
N ARG A 21 12.46 2.18 -2.11
CA ARG A 21 12.15 0.94 -1.40
C ARG A 21 13.27 -0.08 -1.53
N GLY A 22 13.85 -0.21 -2.73
CA GLY A 22 14.98 -1.10 -2.98
C GLY A 22 16.21 -0.75 -2.15
N TYR A 23 16.55 0.53 -2.08
CA TYR A 23 17.69 1.03 -1.30
C TYR A 23 17.54 0.74 0.19
N ILE A 24 16.35 1.00 0.75
CA ILE A 24 16.09 0.74 2.17
C ILE A 24 16.09 -0.77 2.45
N GLY A 25 15.53 -1.59 1.56
CA GLY A 25 15.57 -3.04 1.71
C GLY A 25 16.98 -3.61 1.71
N ALA A 26 17.86 -3.07 0.87
CA ALA A 26 19.23 -3.56 0.72
C ALA A 26 20.09 -3.24 1.95
N ASN A 27 19.79 -2.11 2.62
CA ASN A 27 20.52 -1.63 3.79
C ASN A 27 19.82 -1.96 5.13
N ALA A 28 18.65 -2.59 5.11
CA ALA A 28 17.93 -2.96 6.32
C ALA A 28 18.59 -4.17 7.00
N PRO A 29 18.73 -4.16 8.35
CA PRO A 29 19.24 -5.30 9.10
C PRO A 29 18.39 -6.55 8.85
N VAL A 30 19.03 -7.70 8.61
CA VAL A 30 18.36 -8.96 8.20
C VAL A 30 17.21 -9.35 9.13
N LEU A 31 17.38 -9.17 10.44
CA LEU A 31 16.41 -9.51 11.49
C LEU A 31 15.30 -8.46 11.72
N ARG A 32 15.37 -7.28 11.07
CA ARG A 32 14.44 -6.15 11.26
C ARG A 32 13.94 -5.54 9.95
N LYS A 33 14.00 -6.30 8.86
CA LYS A 33 13.61 -5.83 7.51
C LYS A 33 12.17 -5.35 7.45
N ALA A 34 11.22 -6.08 8.06
CA ALA A 34 9.82 -5.65 8.05
C ALA A 34 9.63 -4.35 8.84
N THR A 35 10.38 -4.18 9.93
CA THR A 35 10.38 -2.94 10.73
C THR A 35 10.89 -1.73 9.94
N PHE A 36 11.96 -1.85 9.14
CA PHE A 36 12.44 -0.76 8.29
C PHE A 36 11.45 -0.41 7.16
N MET A 37 10.82 -1.43 6.55
CA MET A 37 9.76 -1.23 5.55
C MET A 37 8.49 -0.62 6.15
N ALA A 38 8.22 -0.91 7.43
CA ALA A 38 7.12 -0.29 8.15
C ALA A 38 7.30 1.23 8.32
N ILE A 39 8.53 1.72 8.47
CA ILE A 39 8.80 3.17 8.55
C ILE A 39 8.39 3.87 7.25
N ILE A 40 8.71 3.30 6.09
CA ILE A 40 8.27 3.84 4.79
C ILE A 40 6.74 3.87 4.72
N THR A 41 6.11 2.77 5.13
CA THR A 41 4.65 2.63 5.11
C THR A 41 3.99 3.65 6.03
N MET A 42 4.57 3.87 7.22
CA MET A 42 4.13 4.87 8.20
C MET A 42 4.24 6.29 7.63
N ILE A 43 5.38 6.65 7.02
CA ILE A 43 5.58 7.98 6.41
C ILE A 43 4.54 8.21 5.30
N MET A 44 4.34 7.24 4.42
CA MET A 44 3.35 7.34 3.36
C MET A 44 1.92 7.48 3.91
N ALA A 45 1.59 6.77 4.98
CA ALA A 45 0.30 6.83 5.64
C ALA A 45 0.07 8.19 6.32
N ALA A 46 1.08 8.69 7.05
CA ALA A 46 1.05 10.00 7.69
C ALA A 46 0.78 11.11 6.66
N SER A 47 1.53 11.11 5.55
CA SER A 47 1.33 12.09 4.47
C SER A 47 -0.08 12.06 3.89
N ARG A 48 -0.65 10.87 3.68
CA ARG A 48 -2.04 10.72 3.18
C ARG A 48 -3.07 11.18 4.21
N SER A 49 -2.89 10.84 5.48
CA SER A 49 -3.79 11.27 6.57
C SER A 49 -3.81 12.78 6.75
N ILE A 50 -2.63 13.40 6.78
CA ILE A 50 -2.52 14.86 6.98
C ILE A 50 -3.17 15.62 5.82
N GLY A 51 -3.09 15.09 4.59
CA GLY A 51 -3.73 15.70 3.43
C GLY A 51 -5.26 15.54 3.39
N ALA A 52 -5.79 14.43 3.92
CA ALA A 52 -7.18 14.07 3.75
C ALA A 52 -8.17 14.98 4.52
N LEU A 53 -7.92 15.30 5.80
CA LEU A 53 -8.81 16.20 6.56
C LEU A 53 -8.92 17.60 5.94
N PRO A 54 -7.81 18.32 5.71
CA PRO A 54 -7.87 19.67 5.15
C PRO A 54 -8.47 19.64 3.75
N SER A 55 -8.22 18.58 2.96
CA SER A 55 -8.82 18.46 1.64
C SER A 55 -10.34 18.39 1.67
N GLY A 56 -10.92 17.62 2.61
CA GLY A 56 -12.37 17.51 2.75
C GLY A 56 -12.99 18.83 3.19
N PHE A 57 -12.35 19.52 4.14
CA PHE A 57 -12.79 20.83 4.61
C PHE A 57 -12.70 21.92 3.53
N LEU A 58 -11.61 21.95 2.75
CA LEU A 58 -11.43 22.89 1.65
C LEU A 58 -12.49 22.69 0.56
N VAL A 59 -12.83 21.44 0.24
CA VAL A 59 -13.86 21.14 -0.76
C VAL A 59 -15.24 21.61 -0.30
N ASP A 60 -15.61 21.37 0.97
CA ASP A 60 -16.91 21.79 1.50
C ASP A 60 -17.06 23.33 1.56
N ASN A 61 -15.99 24.09 1.82
CA ASN A 61 -16.06 25.55 2.04
C ASN A 61 -15.64 26.40 0.83
N LEU A 62 -14.63 25.98 0.08
CA LEU A 62 -13.99 26.76 -0.98
C LEU A 62 -14.07 26.08 -2.36
N GLY A 63 -14.69 24.90 -2.43
CA GLY A 63 -14.84 24.11 -3.64
C GLY A 63 -13.54 23.45 -4.12
N PHE A 64 -13.64 22.70 -5.21
CA PHE A 64 -12.55 21.90 -5.75
C PHE A 64 -11.35 22.73 -6.25
N HIS A 65 -11.57 23.95 -6.75
CA HIS A 65 -10.49 24.78 -7.29
C HIS A 65 -9.47 25.16 -6.22
N ALA A 66 -9.94 25.58 -5.03
CA ALA A 66 -9.07 25.93 -3.91
C ALA A 66 -8.19 24.75 -3.48
N LEU A 67 -8.75 23.53 -3.45
CA LEU A 67 -8.01 22.31 -3.15
C LEU A 67 -6.81 22.10 -4.10
N PHE A 68 -7.02 22.27 -5.40
CA PHE A 68 -5.96 22.10 -6.40
C PHE A 68 -4.87 23.17 -6.27
N PHE A 69 -5.24 24.44 -6.05
CA PHE A 69 -4.25 25.52 -5.85
C PHE A 69 -3.41 25.32 -4.60
N VAL A 70 -4.04 24.96 -3.47
CA VAL A 70 -3.34 24.68 -2.21
C VAL A 70 -2.39 23.48 -2.38
N SER A 71 -2.84 22.41 -3.03
CA SER A 71 -2.02 21.22 -3.30
C SER A 71 -0.81 21.54 -4.19
N CYS A 72 -1.00 22.41 -5.20
CA CYS A 72 0.08 22.89 -6.06
C CYS A 72 1.11 23.70 -5.25
N GLY A 73 0.65 24.63 -4.40
CA GLY A 73 1.52 25.42 -3.53
C GLY A 73 2.36 24.56 -2.58
N ILE A 74 1.74 23.58 -1.91
CA ILE A 74 2.46 22.63 -1.04
C ILE A 74 3.49 21.83 -1.83
N SER A 75 3.15 21.36 -3.04
CA SER A 75 4.05 20.58 -3.88
C SER A 75 5.25 21.41 -4.37
N LEU A 76 5.03 22.67 -4.71
CA LEU A 76 6.11 23.60 -5.08
C LEU A 76 7.03 23.89 -3.90
N LEU A 77 6.48 24.16 -2.72
CA LEU A 77 7.27 24.36 -1.49
C LEU A 77 8.10 23.13 -1.15
N ALA A 78 7.51 21.94 -1.21
CA ALA A 78 8.24 20.68 -1.02
C ALA A 78 9.38 20.52 -2.04
N GLY A 79 9.12 20.84 -3.32
CA GLY A 79 10.14 20.85 -4.36
C GLY A 79 11.30 21.80 -4.06
N ILE A 80 11.01 23.02 -3.60
CA ILE A 80 12.03 24.02 -3.22
C ILE A 80 12.86 23.52 -2.03
N VAL A 81 12.22 22.95 -1.01
CA VAL A 81 12.92 22.38 0.15
C VAL A 81 13.84 21.23 -0.27
N VAL A 82 13.36 20.34 -1.14
CA VAL A 82 14.17 19.25 -1.68
C VAL A 82 15.36 19.80 -2.48
N LEU A 83 15.16 20.80 -3.34
CA LEU A 83 16.26 21.40 -4.11
C LEU A 83 17.29 22.11 -3.21
N ALA A 84 16.83 22.80 -2.17
CA ALA A 84 17.69 23.46 -1.19
C ALA A 84 18.49 22.45 -0.35
N GLY A 85 17.85 21.37 0.10
CA GLY A 85 18.48 20.28 0.84
C GLY A 85 19.41 19.44 -0.01
N TRP A 86 19.10 19.25 -1.30
CA TRP A 86 19.95 18.49 -2.24
C TRP A 86 21.33 19.15 -2.36
N ARG A 87 21.42 20.48 -2.35
CA ARG A 87 22.72 21.19 -2.37
C ARG A 87 23.62 20.84 -1.18
N GLN A 88 23.06 20.35 -0.08
CA GLN A 88 23.78 19.96 1.12
C GLN A 88 23.97 18.44 1.24
N ALA A 89 23.23 17.66 0.45
CA ALA A 89 23.35 16.21 0.43
C ALA A 89 24.61 15.82 -0.35
N GLN A 90 25.60 15.26 0.34
CA GLN A 90 26.68 14.55 -0.35
C GLN A 90 26.04 13.40 -1.15
N PRO A 91 26.39 13.22 -2.43
CA PRO A 91 25.88 12.10 -3.19
C PRO A 91 26.23 10.82 -2.41
N PRO A 92 25.25 9.94 -2.13
CA PRO A 92 25.57 8.69 -1.49
C PRO A 92 26.64 8.02 -2.34
N GLN A 93 27.74 7.56 -1.73
CA GLN A 93 28.67 6.71 -2.44
C GLN A 93 27.86 5.51 -2.92
N ILE A 94 27.55 5.49 -4.22
CA ILE A 94 26.99 4.34 -4.88
C ILE A 94 28.11 3.31 -4.80
N GLN A 95 28.11 2.49 -3.76
CA GLN A 95 28.84 1.24 -3.79
C GLN A 95 28.25 0.47 -4.96
N ILE A 96 28.94 0.53 -6.10
CA ILE A 96 28.75 -0.44 -7.16
C ILE A 96 29.09 -1.76 -6.49
N ILE A 97 28.05 -2.47 -6.03
CA ILE A 97 28.18 -3.85 -5.55
C ILE A 97 28.91 -4.57 -6.68
N GLY A 98 30.17 -4.91 -6.40
CA GLY A 98 31.23 -5.03 -7.40
C GLY A 98 30.83 -5.80 -8.65
N ASP A 99 31.50 -5.46 -9.76
CA ASP A 99 31.40 -6.02 -11.11
C ASP A 99 31.73 -7.52 -11.23
N LYS A 100 31.38 -8.35 -10.24
CA LYS A 100 31.16 -9.75 -10.55
C LYS A 100 29.87 -9.82 -11.38
N ALA A 101 30.03 -10.17 -12.65
CA ALA A 101 28.92 -10.55 -13.50
C ALA A 101 28.05 -11.56 -12.72
N PRO A 102 26.72 -11.41 -12.72
CA PRO A 102 25.83 -12.31 -11.99
C PRO A 102 26.19 -13.74 -12.40
N ASN A 103 26.61 -14.56 -11.43
CA ASN A 103 26.93 -15.94 -11.72
C ASN A 103 25.63 -16.74 -11.55
N PRO A 104 24.94 -17.17 -12.63
CA PRO A 104 23.68 -17.92 -12.51
C PRO A 104 23.84 -19.27 -11.78
N SER A 105 25.09 -19.72 -11.57
CA SER A 105 25.40 -20.92 -10.80
C SER A 105 25.58 -20.69 -9.29
N ASP A 106 25.67 -19.44 -8.82
CA ASP A 106 25.81 -19.13 -7.39
C ASP A 106 24.44 -19.19 -6.67
N PRO A 107 24.26 -20.05 -5.64
CA PRO A 107 23.00 -20.19 -4.91
C PRO A 107 22.50 -18.86 -4.32
N VAL A 108 23.40 -17.92 -4.02
CA VAL A 108 23.10 -16.62 -3.42
C VAL A 108 22.38 -15.68 -4.41
N ASP A 109 22.56 -15.88 -5.72
CA ASP A 109 21.94 -15.05 -6.78
C ASP A 109 20.62 -15.64 -7.31
N ARG A 110 20.23 -16.84 -6.87
CA ARG A 110 19.02 -17.52 -7.34
C ARG A 110 17.76 -16.91 -6.71
N VAL A 111 17.07 -16.10 -7.49
CA VAL A 111 15.71 -15.65 -7.16
C VAL A 111 14.75 -16.81 -7.34
N ASN A 112 13.97 -17.11 -6.30
CA ASN A 112 12.86 -18.05 -6.44
C ASN A 112 11.67 -17.36 -7.14
N TYR A 113 11.68 -17.38 -8.47
CA TYR A 113 10.64 -16.75 -9.29
C TYR A 113 9.23 -17.25 -8.98
N SER A 114 9.06 -18.52 -8.58
CA SER A 114 7.75 -19.07 -8.22
C SER A 114 7.19 -18.43 -6.95
N SER A 115 7.98 -18.35 -5.88
CA SER A 115 7.57 -17.71 -4.63
C SER A 115 7.40 -16.21 -4.78
N PHE A 116 8.24 -15.57 -5.60
CA PHE A 116 8.09 -14.15 -5.93
C PHE A 116 6.79 -13.87 -6.70
N ALA A 117 6.46 -14.68 -7.71
CA ALA A 117 5.23 -14.53 -8.48
C ALA A 117 3.98 -14.73 -7.59
N VAL A 118 3.97 -15.74 -6.73
CA VAL A 118 2.90 -15.95 -5.74
C VAL A 118 2.73 -14.71 -4.86
N GLN A 119 3.84 -14.11 -4.41
CA GLN A 119 3.80 -12.92 -3.56
C GLN A 119 3.23 -11.69 -4.27
N CYS A 120 3.53 -11.52 -5.55
CA CYS A 120 2.92 -10.51 -6.40
C CYS A 120 1.41 -10.74 -6.53
N VAL A 121 0.97 -11.98 -6.76
CA VAL A 121 -0.46 -12.32 -6.86
C VAL A 121 -1.19 -12.02 -5.55
N VAL A 122 -0.67 -12.46 -4.41
CA VAL A 122 -1.26 -12.20 -3.09
C VAL A 122 -1.36 -10.70 -2.82
N THR A 123 -0.33 -9.94 -3.22
CA THR A 123 -0.34 -8.48 -3.08
C THR A 123 -1.32 -7.81 -4.02
N ALA A 124 -1.49 -8.31 -5.25
CA ALA A 124 -2.50 -7.82 -6.17
C ALA A 124 -3.90 -8.00 -5.63
N LEU A 125 -4.18 -9.15 -5.02
CA LEU A 125 -5.46 -9.42 -4.36
C LEU A 125 -5.70 -8.50 -3.15
N GLN A 126 -4.69 -8.24 -2.33
CA GLN A 126 -4.80 -7.23 -1.26
C GLN A 126 -4.96 -5.80 -1.81
N SER A 127 -4.28 -5.49 -2.91
CA SER A 127 -4.28 -4.15 -3.51
C SER A 127 -5.58 -3.86 -4.26
N TRP A 128 -6.30 -4.91 -4.67
CA TRP A 128 -7.68 -4.83 -5.14
C TRP A 128 -8.57 -4.12 -4.14
N THR A 129 -8.55 -4.57 -2.88
CA THR A 129 -9.29 -3.92 -1.79
C THR A 129 -8.94 -2.45 -1.64
N ARG A 130 -7.66 -2.10 -1.79
CA ARG A 130 -7.21 -0.71 -1.75
C ARG A 130 -7.78 0.10 -2.91
N GLY A 131 -7.78 -0.45 -4.13
CA GLY A 131 -8.37 0.19 -5.31
C GLY A 131 -9.87 0.40 -5.18
N THR A 132 -10.60 -0.63 -4.72
CA THR A 132 -12.04 -0.55 -4.46
C THR A 132 -12.33 0.49 -3.38
N MET A 133 -11.58 0.50 -2.27
CA MET A 133 -11.79 1.48 -1.21
C MET A 133 -11.51 2.92 -1.69
N LEU A 134 -10.41 3.17 -2.39
CA LEU A 134 -10.08 4.50 -2.90
C LEU A 134 -11.13 5.03 -3.89
N GLY A 135 -11.64 4.17 -4.77
CA GLY A 135 -12.63 4.55 -5.77
C GLY A 135 -14.05 4.72 -5.21
N PHE A 136 -14.48 3.79 -4.35
CA PHE A 136 -15.89 3.64 -4.01
C PHE A 136 -16.26 4.03 -2.58
N LEU A 137 -15.30 4.16 -1.66
CA LEU A 137 -15.58 4.66 -0.31
C LEU A 137 -16.19 6.08 -0.32
N PRO A 138 -15.68 7.05 -1.12
CA PRO A 138 -16.30 8.36 -1.21
C PRO A 138 -17.73 8.29 -1.75
N LEU A 139 -17.96 7.46 -2.78
CA LEU A 139 -19.28 7.25 -3.39
C LEU A 139 -20.27 6.64 -2.39
N LEU A 140 -19.84 5.63 -1.64
CA LEU A 140 -20.66 5.03 -0.57
C LEU A 140 -21.03 6.08 0.50
N ALA A 141 -20.05 6.87 0.93
CA ALA A 141 -20.26 7.86 1.97
C ALA A 141 -21.18 9.01 1.50
N THR A 142 -20.95 9.58 0.31
CA THR A 142 -21.70 10.75 -0.14
C THR A 142 -23.03 10.39 -0.79
N GLN A 143 -23.09 9.36 -1.64
CA GLN A 143 -24.30 9.04 -2.41
C GLN A 143 -25.26 8.11 -1.66
N VAL A 144 -24.74 7.19 -0.83
CA VAL A 144 -25.59 6.24 -0.10
C VAL A 144 -25.92 6.76 1.31
N LEU A 145 -24.93 7.26 2.04
CA LEU A 145 -25.11 7.78 3.41
C LEU A 145 -25.37 9.29 3.47
N GLY A 146 -25.26 10.02 2.35
CA GLY A 146 -25.53 11.46 2.31
C GLY A 146 -24.57 12.31 3.17
N VAL A 147 -23.35 11.84 3.46
CA VAL A 147 -22.41 12.58 4.32
C VAL A 147 -21.55 13.59 3.53
N SER A 148 -21.10 14.65 4.20
CA SER A 148 -20.29 15.72 3.58
C SER A 148 -18.86 15.29 3.20
N ALA A 149 -18.17 16.06 2.36
CA ALA A 149 -16.80 15.74 1.94
C ALA A 149 -15.82 15.80 3.12
N THR A 150 -16.06 16.66 4.11
CA THR A 150 -15.28 16.68 5.37
C THR A 150 -15.34 15.33 6.08
N LYS A 151 -16.53 14.71 6.18
CA LYS A 151 -16.70 13.38 6.79
C LYS A 151 -16.00 12.29 5.99
N VAL A 152 -15.92 12.41 4.66
CA VAL A 152 -15.09 11.53 3.82
C VAL A 152 -13.60 11.72 4.10
N GLY A 153 -13.14 12.96 4.24
CA GLY A 153 -11.77 13.28 4.66
C GLY A 153 -11.42 12.62 5.99
N VAL A 154 -12.34 12.62 6.96
CA VAL A 154 -12.18 11.92 8.25
C VAL A 154 -12.01 10.41 8.06
N LEU A 155 -12.76 9.77 7.16
CA LEU A 155 -12.60 8.33 6.87
C LEU A 155 -11.19 8.00 6.35
N PHE A 156 -10.67 8.75 5.38
CA PHE A 156 -9.30 8.52 4.91
C PHE A 156 -8.23 8.85 5.95
N THR A 157 -8.53 9.80 6.84
CA THR A 157 -7.62 10.18 7.91
C THR A 157 -7.52 9.08 8.96
N ILE A 158 -8.66 8.54 9.43
CA ILE A 158 -8.66 7.45 10.40
C ILE A 158 -8.03 6.19 9.81
N TYR A 159 -8.27 5.91 8.52
CA TYR A 159 -7.58 4.87 7.79
C TYR A 159 -6.06 5.01 7.86
N GLY A 160 -5.53 6.18 7.49
CA GLY A 160 -4.09 6.38 7.51
C GLY A 160 -3.50 6.50 8.92
N ILE A 161 -4.25 6.95 9.94
CA ILE A 161 -3.82 6.89 11.35
C ILE A 161 -3.67 5.43 11.79
N ALA A 162 -4.62 4.56 11.42
CA ALA A 162 -4.54 3.14 11.71
C ALA A 162 -3.29 2.52 11.07
N VAL A 163 -3.04 2.83 9.79
CA VAL A 163 -1.85 2.36 9.09
C VAL A 163 -0.58 2.90 9.75
N MET A 164 -0.54 4.19 10.05
CA MET A 164 0.62 4.87 10.65
C MET A 164 0.96 4.28 12.03
N SER A 165 -0.02 4.17 12.91
CA SER A 165 0.18 3.71 14.29
C SER A 165 0.52 2.22 14.39
N LEU A 166 -0.04 1.38 13.51
CA LEU A 166 0.12 -0.07 13.59
C LEU A 166 1.23 -0.63 12.70
N SER A 167 1.69 0.10 11.67
CA SER A 167 2.70 -0.44 10.74
C SER A 167 3.97 -0.91 11.45
N ILE A 168 4.50 -0.12 12.41
CA ILE A 168 5.72 -0.47 13.15
C ILE A 168 5.49 -1.66 14.09
N PRO A 169 4.49 -1.63 15.00
CA PRO A 169 4.19 -2.78 15.86
C PRO A 169 3.96 -4.08 15.08
N MET A 170 3.20 -4.01 13.98
CA MET A 170 2.90 -5.18 13.15
C MET A 170 4.11 -5.64 12.33
N GLY A 171 4.99 -4.71 11.91
CA GLY A 171 6.27 -5.05 11.30
C GLY A 171 7.18 -5.82 12.26
N MET A 172 7.30 -5.35 13.51
CA MET A 172 8.05 -6.04 14.55
C MET A 172 7.45 -7.41 14.88
N LEU A 173 6.12 -7.51 14.91
CA LEU A 173 5.41 -8.76 15.13
C LEU A 173 5.63 -9.73 13.97
N ALA A 174 5.64 -9.25 12.73
CA ALA A 174 5.92 -10.06 11.54
C ALA A 174 7.33 -10.67 11.57
N ASP A 175 8.31 -9.92 12.05
CA ASP A 175 9.68 -10.41 12.24
C ASP A 175 9.75 -11.49 13.34
N ARG A 176 8.82 -11.51 14.31
CA ARG A 176 8.78 -12.48 15.43
C ARG A 176 7.99 -13.75 15.16
N ILE A 177 6.72 -13.64 14.76
CA ILE A 177 5.82 -14.80 14.61
C ILE A 177 5.69 -15.29 13.16
N GLY A 178 6.42 -14.66 12.23
CA GLY A 178 6.53 -15.05 10.84
C GLY A 178 5.66 -14.22 9.90
N LYS A 179 6.28 -13.77 8.79
CA LYS A 179 5.67 -12.88 7.80
C LYS A 179 4.42 -13.49 7.14
N LYS A 180 4.41 -14.80 6.88
CA LYS A 180 3.25 -15.52 6.31
C LYS A 180 2.00 -15.35 7.18
N THR A 181 2.13 -15.57 8.49
CA THR A 181 1.02 -15.48 9.45
C THR A 181 0.41 -14.08 9.46
N LEU A 182 1.26 -13.04 9.53
CA LEU A 182 0.79 -11.64 9.53
C LEU A 182 0.15 -11.25 8.21
N MET A 183 0.70 -11.71 7.08
CA MET A 183 0.07 -11.47 5.78
C MET A 183 -1.34 -12.06 5.73
N THR A 184 -1.52 -13.31 6.17
CA THR A 184 -2.84 -13.95 6.21
C THR A 184 -3.80 -13.20 7.15
N LEU A 185 -3.35 -12.83 8.35
CA LEU A 185 -4.16 -12.03 9.28
C LEU A 185 -4.58 -10.70 8.65
N GLY A 186 -3.65 -9.98 8.02
CA GLY A 186 -3.94 -8.73 7.33
C GLY A 186 -4.95 -8.87 6.20
N LEU A 187 -4.87 -9.95 5.42
CA LEU A 187 -5.83 -10.28 4.36
C LEU A 187 -7.23 -10.55 4.93
N VAL A 188 -7.32 -11.37 5.98
CA VAL A 188 -8.60 -11.70 6.64
C VAL A 188 -9.24 -10.46 7.26
N THR A 189 -8.45 -9.65 7.97
CA THR A 189 -8.93 -8.38 8.56
C THR A 189 -9.40 -7.41 7.47
N SER A 190 -8.67 -7.33 6.35
CA SER A 190 -9.06 -6.48 5.21
C SER A 190 -10.35 -6.95 4.54
N GLY A 191 -10.53 -8.26 4.35
CA GLY A 191 -11.75 -8.83 3.80
C GLY A 191 -12.95 -8.63 4.73
N ALA A 192 -12.79 -8.86 6.03
CA ALA A 192 -13.84 -8.60 7.02
C ALA A 192 -14.23 -7.11 7.03
N ALA A 193 -13.25 -6.21 6.93
CA ALA A 193 -13.50 -4.78 6.83
C ALA A 193 -14.28 -4.40 5.56
N MET A 194 -13.95 -4.98 4.40
CA MET A 194 -14.68 -4.75 3.15
C MET A 194 -16.13 -5.26 3.22
N ALA A 195 -16.34 -6.44 3.80
CA ALA A 195 -17.69 -6.95 4.06
C ALA A 195 -18.47 -6.00 5.00
N GLY A 196 -17.81 -5.49 6.04
CA GLY A 196 -18.37 -4.49 6.93
C GLY A 196 -18.80 -3.21 6.21
N MET A 197 -18.02 -2.72 5.24
CA MET A 197 -18.40 -1.56 4.40
C MET A 197 -19.60 -1.86 3.52
N ALA A 198 -19.66 -3.06 2.93
CA ALA A 198 -20.76 -3.47 2.04
C ALA A 198 -22.13 -3.36 2.72
N PHE A 199 -22.19 -3.73 4.00
CA PHE A 199 -23.42 -3.75 4.80
C PHE A 199 -23.53 -2.57 5.78
N SER A 200 -22.80 -1.48 5.55
CA SER A 200 -22.77 -0.36 6.50
C SER A 200 -24.12 0.37 6.61
N PRO A 201 -24.80 0.35 7.78
CA PRO A 201 -26.08 1.04 7.96
C PRO A 201 -25.92 2.50 8.40
N SER A 202 -24.72 2.90 8.82
CA SER A 202 -24.46 4.23 9.39
C SER A 202 -23.01 4.67 9.20
N TYR A 203 -22.76 5.97 9.36
CA TYR A 203 -21.42 6.55 9.30
C TYR A 203 -20.48 6.01 10.38
N ALA A 204 -20.98 5.76 11.59
CA ALA A 204 -20.18 5.18 12.67
C ALA A 204 -19.72 3.75 12.33
N TRP A 205 -20.59 2.95 11.72
CA TRP A 205 -20.22 1.63 11.22
C TRP A 205 -19.15 1.71 10.13
N LEU A 206 -19.28 2.69 9.23
CA LEU A 206 -18.30 2.91 8.17
C LEU A 206 -16.95 3.32 8.74
N LEU A 207 -16.91 4.17 9.78
CA LEU A 207 -15.68 4.53 10.51
C LEU A 207 -14.98 3.29 11.07
N VAL A 208 -15.71 2.41 11.75
CA VAL A 208 -15.15 1.17 12.32
C VAL A 208 -14.63 0.24 11.22
N SER A 209 -15.38 0.10 10.12
CA SER A 209 -14.97 -0.72 8.97
C SER A 209 -13.71 -0.16 8.30
N VAL A 210 -13.60 1.16 8.17
CA VAL A 210 -12.43 1.83 7.59
C VAL A 210 -11.21 1.74 8.50
N LEU A 211 -11.40 1.90 9.81
CA LEU A 211 -10.37 1.65 10.81
C LEU A 211 -9.85 0.20 10.69
N ALA A 212 -10.74 -0.78 10.64
CA ALA A 212 -10.39 -2.19 10.47
C ALA A 212 -9.64 -2.46 9.16
N SER A 213 -10.03 -1.82 8.06
CA SER A 213 -9.30 -1.92 6.80
C SER A 213 -7.88 -1.37 6.91
N GLY A 214 -7.71 -0.24 7.61
CA GLY A 214 -6.40 0.33 7.90
C GLY A 214 -5.53 -0.62 8.73
N MET A 215 -6.10 -1.28 9.74
CA MET A 215 -5.39 -2.33 10.50
C MET A 215 -4.96 -3.49 9.61
N GLY A 216 -5.85 -3.97 8.72
CA GLY A 216 -5.52 -5.04 7.79
C GLY A 216 -4.34 -4.71 6.88
N VAL A 217 -4.29 -3.48 6.35
CA VAL A 217 -3.16 -3.00 5.54
C VAL A 217 -1.89 -2.83 6.37
N ALA A 218 -1.98 -2.29 7.59
CA ALA A 218 -0.84 -2.15 8.50
C ALA A 218 -0.19 -3.49 8.85
N THR A 219 -1.00 -4.55 8.95
CA THR A 219 -0.55 -5.91 9.24
C THR A 219 0.06 -6.58 8.00
N PHE A 220 -0.54 -6.38 6.83
CA PHE A 220 -0.10 -7.02 5.58
C PHE A 220 1.17 -6.38 4.98
N SER A 221 1.17 -5.06 4.79
CA SER A 221 2.18 -4.35 3.98
C SER A 221 3.63 -4.55 4.46
N PRO A 222 3.98 -4.37 5.75
CA PRO A 222 5.36 -4.55 6.20
C PRO A 222 5.82 -6.01 6.10
N ALA A 223 4.92 -6.97 6.37
CA ALA A 223 5.21 -8.40 6.24
C ALA A 223 5.48 -8.79 4.77
N ALA A 224 4.66 -8.29 3.84
CA ALA A 224 4.81 -8.56 2.40
C ALA A 224 6.13 -7.98 1.85
N LEU A 225 6.45 -6.71 2.16
CA LEU A 225 7.70 -6.07 1.76
C LEU A 225 8.92 -6.77 2.39
N GLY A 226 8.84 -7.11 3.68
CA GLY A 226 9.89 -7.85 4.36
C GLY A 226 10.11 -9.23 3.75
N MET A 227 9.07 -9.91 3.26
CA MET A 227 9.18 -11.23 2.66
C MET A 227 9.83 -11.18 1.28
N ILE A 228 9.54 -10.15 0.49
CA ILE A 228 10.20 -9.93 -0.81
C ILE A 228 11.68 -9.63 -0.63
N SER A 229 12.02 -8.82 0.38
CA SER A 229 13.42 -8.55 0.71
C SER A 229 14.17 -9.81 1.17
N ASP A 230 13.49 -10.85 1.67
CA ASP A 230 14.11 -12.14 1.99
C ASP A 230 14.22 -13.07 0.79
N LEU A 231 13.29 -12.98 -0.17
CA LEU A 231 13.27 -13.81 -1.37
C LEU A 231 14.27 -13.34 -2.45
N VAL A 232 14.75 -12.10 -2.35
CA VAL A 232 15.54 -11.44 -3.39
C VAL A 232 16.90 -10.97 -2.85
N PRO A 233 18.02 -11.32 -3.54
CA PRO A 233 19.35 -10.87 -3.18
C PRO A 233 19.46 -9.35 -3.22
N ALA A 234 20.28 -8.75 -2.34
CA ALA A 234 20.42 -7.29 -2.18
C ALA A 234 20.62 -6.55 -3.52
N ARG A 235 21.44 -7.10 -4.43
CA ARG A 235 21.73 -6.52 -5.75
C ARG A 235 20.51 -6.38 -6.67
N ARG A 236 19.49 -7.23 -6.50
CA ARG A 236 18.26 -7.25 -7.32
C ARG A 236 17.05 -6.67 -6.60
N GLN A 237 17.20 -6.19 -5.37
CA GLN A 237 16.07 -5.73 -4.57
C GLN A 237 15.38 -4.49 -5.15
N SER A 238 16.10 -3.55 -5.76
CA SER A 238 15.49 -2.41 -6.43
C SER A 238 14.58 -2.83 -7.58
N THR A 239 15.08 -3.69 -8.48
CA THR A 239 14.31 -4.25 -9.60
C THR A 239 13.11 -5.06 -9.10
N ALA A 240 13.30 -5.92 -8.09
CA ALA A 240 12.22 -6.73 -7.57
C ALA A 240 11.15 -5.91 -6.84
N MET A 241 11.52 -4.89 -6.08
CA MET A 241 10.57 -3.96 -5.44
C MET A 241 9.82 -3.12 -6.48
N GLY A 242 10.48 -2.77 -7.59
CA GLY A 242 9.83 -2.13 -8.74
C GLY A 242 8.79 -3.04 -9.40
N ILE A 243 9.16 -4.28 -9.72
CA ILE A 243 8.25 -5.28 -10.29
C ILE A 243 7.10 -5.58 -9.32
N TYR A 244 7.38 -5.70 -8.03
CA TYR A 244 6.37 -5.87 -6.99
C TYR A 244 5.37 -4.71 -6.94
N GLY A 245 5.86 -3.47 -6.96
CA GLY A 245 5.00 -2.28 -6.99
C GLY A 245 4.14 -2.23 -8.26
N ALA A 246 4.72 -2.56 -9.41
CA ALA A 246 4.02 -2.54 -10.68
C ALA A 246 2.99 -3.68 -10.79
N LEU A 247 3.43 -4.94 -10.69
CA LEU A 247 2.59 -6.11 -10.92
C LEU A 247 1.73 -6.48 -9.71
N GLY A 248 2.26 -6.29 -8.50
CA GLY A 248 1.54 -6.56 -7.26
C GLY A 248 0.61 -5.40 -6.91
N GLU A 249 1.15 -4.22 -6.61
CA GLU A 249 0.31 -3.14 -6.08
C GLU A 249 -0.56 -2.46 -7.16
N ASN A 250 0.05 -1.96 -8.23
CA ASN A 250 -0.64 -1.11 -9.19
C ASN A 250 -1.69 -1.87 -10.01
N ILE A 251 -1.37 -3.07 -10.51
CA ILE A 251 -2.36 -3.91 -11.21
C ILE A 251 -3.56 -4.20 -10.31
N GLY A 252 -3.33 -4.56 -9.04
CA GLY A 252 -4.40 -4.79 -8.09
C GLY A 252 -5.28 -3.56 -7.88
N ILE A 253 -4.68 -2.38 -7.67
CA ILE A 253 -5.42 -1.12 -7.51
C ILE A 253 -6.26 -0.80 -8.75
N ILE A 254 -5.67 -0.92 -9.94
CA ILE A 254 -6.35 -0.65 -11.22
C ILE A 254 -7.51 -1.64 -11.39
N ALA A 255 -7.27 -2.93 -11.24
CA ALA A 255 -8.31 -3.95 -11.36
C ALA A 255 -9.45 -3.72 -10.36
N GLY A 256 -9.12 -3.41 -9.10
CA GLY A 256 -10.12 -3.16 -8.05
C GLY A 256 -10.98 -1.92 -8.28
N ALA A 257 -10.40 -0.86 -8.83
CA ALA A 257 -11.15 0.35 -9.20
C ALA A 257 -11.99 0.14 -10.48
N SER A 258 -11.40 -0.45 -11.52
CA SER A 258 -12.06 -0.62 -12.83
C SER A 258 -13.18 -1.66 -12.78
N VAL A 259 -12.89 -2.87 -12.28
CA VAL A 259 -13.89 -3.94 -12.17
C VAL A 259 -14.92 -3.58 -11.10
N GLY A 260 -14.49 -2.95 -10.00
CA GLY A 260 -15.38 -2.46 -8.95
C GLY A 260 -16.44 -1.51 -9.48
N GLY A 261 -16.09 -0.64 -10.44
CA GLY A 261 -17.03 0.32 -11.01
C GLY A 261 -18.10 -0.34 -11.88
N PHE A 262 -17.69 -1.29 -12.71
CA PHE A 262 -18.63 -2.06 -13.53
C PHE A 262 -19.62 -2.84 -12.66
N VAL A 263 -19.11 -3.52 -11.64
CA VAL A 263 -19.90 -4.33 -10.71
C VAL A 263 -20.83 -3.45 -9.86
N TRP A 264 -20.36 -2.29 -9.40
CA TRP A 264 -21.18 -1.30 -8.70
C TRP A 264 -22.40 -0.87 -9.51
N ILE A 265 -22.20 -0.58 -10.81
CA ILE A 265 -23.28 -0.14 -11.71
C ILE A 265 -24.26 -1.28 -12.00
N ALA A 266 -23.76 -2.50 -12.22
CA ALA A 266 -24.58 -3.63 -12.64
C ALA A 266 -25.35 -4.30 -11.49
N LEU A 267 -24.74 -4.43 -10.32
CA LEU A 267 -25.23 -5.24 -9.19
C LEU A 267 -25.41 -4.43 -7.90
N GLY A 268 -25.24 -3.11 -7.96
CA GLY A 268 -25.42 -2.18 -6.83
C GLY A 268 -24.18 -2.02 -5.95
N HIS A 269 -24.24 -1.09 -4.99
CA HIS A 269 -23.07 -0.66 -4.22
C HIS A 269 -22.41 -1.76 -3.38
N GLN A 270 -23.18 -2.72 -2.86
CA GLN A 270 -22.67 -3.78 -1.99
C GLN A 270 -21.72 -4.73 -2.73
N SER A 271 -22.00 -4.96 -4.02
CA SER A 271 -21.32 -5.95 -4.84
C SER A 271 -19.83 -5.62 -5.05
N ALA A 272 -19.47 -4.34 -5.20
CA ALA A 272 -18.09 -3.92 -5.37
C ALA A 272 -17.23 -4.26 -4.14
N PHE A 273 -17.76 -4.03 -2.94
CA PHE A 273 -17.08 -4.35 -1.69
C PHE A 273 -17.04 -5.85 -1.41
N LEU A 274 -18.13 -6.59 -1.71
CA LEU A 274 -18.14 -8.05 -1.57
C LEU A 274 -17.17 -8.74 -2.53
N MET A 275 -16.98 -8.20 -3.74
CA MET A 275 -15.96 -8.67 -4.66
C MET A 275 -14.55 -8.46 -4.10
N ALA A 276 -14.29 -7.31 -3.46
CA ALA A 276 -13.02 -7.07 -2.77
C ALA A 276 -12.81 -8.04 -1.57
N THR A 277 -13.88 -8.39 -0.86
CA THR A 277 -13.86 -9.45 0.17
C THR A 277 -13.51 -10.80 -0.43
N ALA A 278 -14.12 -11.19 -1.54
CA ALA A 278 -13.82 -12.45 -2.22
C ALA A 278 -12.37 -12.49 -2.73
N ALA A 279 -11.87 -11.39 -3.30
CA ALA A 279 -10.49 -11.28 -3.77
C ALA A 279 -9.48 -11.46 -2.62
N THR A 280 -9.70 -10.81 -1.48
CA THR A 280 -8.83 -10.95 -0.30
C THR A 280 -8.94 -12.31 0.37
N ALA A 281 -10.13 -12.92 0.40
CA ALA A 281 -10.31 -14.30 0.86
C ALA A 281 -9.52 -15.29 0.00
N LEU A 282 -9.58 -15.14 -1.34
CA LEU A 282 -8.76 -15.91 -2.26
C LEU A 282 -7.26 -15.65 -2.00
N GLY A 283 -6.87 -14.40 -1.76
CA GLY A 283 -5.51 -14.03 -1.40
C GLY A 283 -5.03 -14.70 -0.12
N ALA A 284 -5.90 -14.80 0.90
CA ALA A 284 -5.61 -15.49 2.15
C ALA A 284 -5.41 -17.00 1.93
N ILE A 285 -6.27 -17.63 1.13
CA ILE A 285 -6.15 -19.06 0.77
C ILE A 285 -4.84 -19.32 0.02
N ILE A 286 -4.52 -18.51 -1.01
CA ILE A 286 -3.28 -18.61 -1.78
C ILE A 286 -2.07 -18.39 -0.86
N CYS A 287 -2.14 -17.41 0.04
CA CYS A 287 -1.10 -17.15 1.02
C CYS A 287 -0.86 -18.37 1.92
N LEU A 288 -1.92 -18.97 2.45
CA LEU A 288 -1.83 -20.17 3.29
C LEU A 288 -1.28 -21.38 2.52
N ALA A 289 -1.73 -21.60 1.28
CA ALA A 289 -1.38 -22.79 0.50
C ALA A 289 0.02 -22.71 -0.13
N LEU A 290 0.40 -21.56 -0.70
CA LEU A 290 1.54 -21.47 -1.62
C LEU A 290 2.72 -20.66 -1.07
N VAL A 291 2.49 -19.77 -0.09
CA VAL A 291 3.58 -19.02 0.53
C VAL A 291 4.31 -19.95 1.50
N LYS A 292 5.55 -20.29 1.17
CA LYS A 292 6.44 -21.05 2.06
C LYS A 292 6.99 -20.09 3.12
N GLY A 293 6.35 -20.05 4.28
CA GLY A 293 6.90 -19.36 5.44
C GLY A 293 8.05 -20.19 6.01
N LYS A 294 9.19 -19.56 6.33
CA LYS A 294 10.06 -20.13 7.36
C LYS A 294 9.22 -20.15 8.63
N ALA A 295 8.77 -21.33 9.06
CA ALA A 295 8.28 -21.49 10.41
C ALA A 295 9.36 -20.92 11.33
N ALA A 296 8.98 -20.02 12.23
CA ALA A 296 9.90 -19.45 13.20
C ALA A 296 10.70 -20.61 13.80
N ALA A 297 12.00 -20.63 13.51
CA ALA A 297 12.91 -21.55 14.20
C ALA A 297 12.70 -21.27 15.69
N GLY A 298 12.34 -22.32 16.43
CA GLY A 298 12.01 -22.24 17.84
C GLY A 298 13.05 -21.43 18.59
N LEU A 299 12.54 -20.58 19.49
CA LEU A 299 13.28 -20.11 20.65
C LEU A 299 13.84 -21.31 21.43
#